data_AF-A0A432GP08-F1
#
_entry.id   AF-A0A432GP08-F1
#
_cell.length_a   1.000
_cell.length_b   1.000
_cell.length_c   1.000
_cell.angle_alpha   90.00
_cell.angle_beta   90.00
_cell.angle_gamma   90.00
#
_symmetry.space_group_name_H-M   'P 1'
#
loop_
_entity.id
_entity.type
_entity.pdbx_description
1 polymer ?
#
loop_
_entity_poly.entity_id
_entity_poly.type
_entity_poly.pdbx_seq_one_letter_code
_entity_poly.pdbx_strand_id
1 'polypeptide(L)' 'MKYNSSGTKQWTKQLGSSSSDFAWDVTVDSSDNIYVTGFTNGSLEENFNQGSYYDIFLVKYNSDGVKQ' A
#
# COMPACT_ATOMS: atom_id res chain seq x y z
N MET A 1 -7.23 1.94 4.10
CA MET A 1 -8.60 1.49 4.49
C MET A 1 -9.56 1.96 3.42
N LYS A 2 -10.67 1.25 3.18
CA LYS A 2 -11.72 1.70 2.24
C LYS A 2 -13.09 1.68 2.91
N TYR A 3 -13.86 2.72 2.64
CA TYR A 3 -15.24 2.91 3.06
C TYR A 3 -16.11 3.15 1.83
N ASN A 4 -17.40 2.82 1.90
CA ASN A 4 -18.37 3.26 0.89
C ASN A 4 -18.86 4.68 1.19
N SER A 5 -19.69 5.25 0.31
CA SER A 5 -20.23 6.61 0.46
C SER A 5 -21.11 6.80 1.69
N SER A 6 -21.66 5.73 2.25
CA SER A 6 -22.40 5.75 3.52
C SER A 6 -21.51 5.63 4.76
N GLY A 7 -20.17 5.64 4.59
CA GLY A 7 -19.21 5.49 5.67
C GLY A 7 -19.08 4.07 6.23
N THR A 8 -19.67 3.06 5.56
CA THR A 8 -19.51 1.66 5.95
C THR A 8 -18.14 1.15 5.50
N LYS A 9 -17.34 0.65 6.46
CA LYS A 9 -16.04 0.04 6.18
C LYS A 9 -16.22 -1.16 5.26
N GLN A 10 -15.53 -1.15 4.11
CA GLN A 10 -15.50 -2.26 3.17
C GLN A 10 -14.37 -3.22 3.55
N TRP A 11 -13.15 -2.69 3.74
CA TRP A 11 -12.00 -3.50 4.12
C TRP A 11 -10.87 -2.67 4.73
N THR A 12 -9.97 -3.39 5.40
CA THR A 12 -8.65 -2.91 5.82
C THR A 12 -7.61 -3.81 5.18
N LYS A 13 -6.58 -3.19 4.59
CA LYS A 13 -5.38 -3.87 4.10
C LYS A 13 -4.19 -3.22 4.78
N GLN A 14 -3.27 -4.05 5.24
CA GLN A 14 -2.02 -3.64 5.86
C GLN A 14 -0.89 -4.21 5.03
N LEU A 15 0.05 -3.36 4.67
CA LEU A 15 1.29 -3.70 3.98
C LEU A 15 2.41 -3.01 4.75
N GLY A 16 3.46 -3.76 5.05
CA GLY A 16 4.61 -3.29 5.81
C GLY A 16 5.62 -4.42 6.01
N SER A 17 6.73 -4.06 6.62
CA SER A 17 7.86 -4.90 6.97
C SER A 17 7.95 -5.08 8.50
N SER A 18 9.02 -5.72 8.96
CA SER A 18 9.38 -5.75 10.39
C SER A 18 10.05 -4.46 10.89
N SER A 19 10.29 -3.50 10.00
CA SER A 19 10.94 -2.21 10.27
C SER A 19 9.94 -1.06 10.10
N SER A 20 10.43 0.19 10.08
CA SER A 20 9.59 1.36 9.82
C SER A 20 9.14 1.43 8.37
N ASP A 21 7.83 1.60 8.15
CA ASP A 21 7.24 1.84 6.83
C ASP A 21 6.34 3.06 6.86
N PHE A 22 6.36 3.83 5.77
CA PHE A 22 5.62 5.07 5.64
C PHE A 22 4.88 5.07 4.30
N ALA A 23 3.55 5.10 4.34
CA ALA A 23 2.74 5.42 3.16
C ALA A 23 2.76 6.94 2.95
N TRP A 24 3.07 7.38 1.74
CA TRP A 24 3.23 8.79 1.40
C TRP A 24 2.03 9.36 0.65
N ASP A 25 1.53 8.63 -0.35
CA ASP A 25 0.40 9.07 -1.16
C ASP A 25 -0.51 7.91 -1.58
N VAL A 26 -1.75 8.25 -1.94
CA VAL A 26 -2.74 7.32 -2.46
C VAL A 26 -3.57 7.98 -3.57
N THR A 27 -3.72 7.27 -4.69
CA THR A 27 -4.59 7.69 -5.80
C THR A 27 -5.46 6.54 -6.28
N VAL A 28 -6.54 6.88 -6.98
CA VAL A 28 -7.51 5.93 -7.53
C VAL A 28 -7.69 6.24 -9.02
N ASP A 29 -7.57 5.22 -9.88
CA ASP A 29 -7.81 5.38 -11.32
C ASP A 29 -9.30 5.24 -11.69
N SER A 30 -9.62 5.47 -12.97
CA SER A 30 -11.00 5.38 -13.48
C SER A 30 -11.60 3.97 -13.45
N SER A 31 -10.80 2.96 -13.12
CA SER A 31 -11.22 1.57 -12.95
C SER A 31 -11.26 1.15 -11.48
N ASP A 32 -11.27 2.11 -10.55
CA ASP A 32 -11.26 1.90 -9.10
C ASP A 32 -10.04 1.11 -8.60
N ASN A 33 -8.93 1.09 -9.35
CA ASN A 33 -7.69 0.58 -8.79
C ASN A 33 -7.05 1.63 -7.89
N ILE A 34 -6.57 1.19 -6.75
CA ILE A 34 -5.93 2.01 -5.73
C ILE A 34 -4.43 1.79 -5.82
N TYR A 35 -3.67 2.88 -5.93
CA TYR A 35 -2.21 2.88 -5.92
C TYR A 35 -1.75 3.57 -4.64
N VAL A 36 -0.85 2.93 -3.91
CA VAL A 36 -0.23 3.50 -2.70
C VAL A 36 1.27 3.51 -2.89
N THR A 37 1.89 4.65 -2.64
CA THR A 37 3.35 4.81 -2.67
C THR A 37 3.89 5.10 -1.29
N GLY A 38 5.17 4.80 -1.07
CA GLY A 38 5.80 5.05 0.20
C GLY A 38 7.23 4.57 0.28
N PHE A 39 7.74 4.52 1.51
CA PHE A 39 9.08 4.07 1.84
C PHE A 39 9.05 2.96 2.88
N THR A 40 10.00 2.03 2.80
CA THR A 40 10.22 0.97 3.78
C THR A 40 11.69 0.91 4.18
N ASN A 41 11.98 0.71 5.47
CA ASN A 41 13.32 0.43 5.99
C ASN A 41 13.56 -1.09 6.15
N GLY A 42 12.59 -1.91 5.78
CA GLY A 42 12.68 -3.36 5.85
C GLY A 42 12.65 -4.00 4.48
N SER A 43 12.79 -5.32 4.48
CA SER A 43 12.41 -6.12 3.33
C SER A 43 10.89 -6.18 3.27
N LEU A 44 10.31 -5.82 2.13
CA LEU A 44 8.87 -5.81 1.92
C LEU A 44 8.50 -7.00 1.06
N GLU A 45 7.85 -7.98 1.71
CA GLU A 45 7.47 -9.25 1.09
C GLU A 45 8.70 -10.00 0.53
N GLU A 46 8.70 -10.34 -0.76
CA GLU A 46 9.81 -11.04 -1.43
C GLU A 46 10.92 -10.07 -1.90
N ASN A 47 10.77 -8.76 -1.65
CA ASN A 47 11.74 -7.74 -2.04
C ASN A 47 12.61 -7.34 -0.84
N PHE A 48 13.91 -7.61 -0.95
CA PHE A 48 14.88 -7.21 0.07
C PHE A 48 15.21 -5.72 -0.05
N ASN A 49 15.35 -5.05 1.10
CA ASN A 49 15.84 -3.68 1.13
C ASN A 49 17.28 -3.64 0.57
N GLN A 50 17.49 -2.93 -0.53
CA GLN A 50 18.79 -2.70 -1.14
C GLN A 50 19.37 -1.33 -0.75
N GLY A 51 18.55 -0.44 -0.19
CA GLY A 51 18.96 0.83 0.38
C GLY A 51 19.71 0.68 1.70
N SER A 52 20.53 1.69 2.05
CA SER A 52 21.15 1.76 3.38
C SER A 52 20.16 2.19 4.49
N TYR A 53 18.97 2.69 4.11
CA TYR A 53 17.95 3.17 5.04
C TYR A 53 16.53 2.94 4.54
N TYR A 54 16.18 3.46 3.36
CA TYR A 54 14.83 3.37 2.84
C TYR A 54 14.84 2.96 1.37
N ASP A 55 13.93 2.06 1.02
CA ASP A 55 13.56 1.75 -0.36
C ASP A 55 12.14 2.25 -0.64
N ILE A 56 11.89 2.59 -1.90
CA ILE A 56 10.55 2.95 -2.37
C ILE A 56 9.69 1.70 -2.53
N PHE A 57 8.39 1.84 -2.31
CA PHE A 57 7.41 0.87 -2.78
C PHE A 57 6.28 1.54 -3.54
N LEU A 58 5.71 0.78 -4.47
CA LEU A 58 4.43 1.05 -5.11
C LEU A 58 3.62 -0.23 -5.02
N VAL A 59 2.40 -0.14 -4.50
CA VAL A 59 1.46 -1.25 -4.47
C VAL A 59 0.16 -0.86 -5.16
N LYS A 60 -0.41 -1.79 -5.92
CA LYS A 60 -1.72 -1.67 -6.54
C LYS A 60 -2.70 -2.62 -5.85
N TYR A 61 -3.90 -2.13 -5.56
CA TYR A 61 -5.06 -2.94 -5.19
C TYR A 61 -6.18 -2.69 -6.18
N ASN A 62 -6.99 -3.71 -6.50
CA ASN A 62 -8.25 -3.49 -7.21
C ASN A 62 -9.34 -2.96 -6.26
N SER A 63 -10.53 -2.69 -6.79
CA SER A 63 -11.69 -2.15 -6.04
C SER A 63 -12.11 -3.03 -4.83
N ASP A 64 -11.92 -4.35 -4.95
CA ASP A 64 -12.19 -5.34 -3.90
C ASP A 64 -11.07 -5.45 -2.85
N GLY A 65 -9.99 -4.68 -3.02
CA GLY A 65 -8.83 -4.70 -2.12
C GLY A 65 -7.93 -5.93 -2.32
N VAL A 66 -7.98 -6.57 -3.48
CA VAL A 66 -7.03 -7.61 -3.90
C VAL A 66 -5.80 -6.92 -4.48
N LYS A 67 -4.64 -7.17 -3.87
CA LYS A 67 -3.34 -6.68 -4.36
C LYS A 67 -3.06 -7.27 -5.74
N GLN A 68 -2.57 -6.46 -6.68
CA GLN A 68 -2.26 -6.85 -8.07
C GLN A 68 -0.75 -6.85 -8.31
#